data_AF-A0A8D0HIR3-F1
#
_entry.id   AF-A0A8D0HIR3-F1
#
_cell.length_a   1.000
_cell.length_b   1.000
_cell.length_c   1.000
_cell.angle_alpha   90.00
_cell.angle_beta   90.00
_cell.angle_gamma   90.00
#
_symmetry.space_group_name_H-M   'P 1'
#
loop_
_entity.id
_entity.type
_entity.pdbx_description
1 polymer ?
#
loop_
_entity_poly.entity_id
_entity_poly.type
_entity_poly.pdbx_seq_one_letter_code
_entity_poly.pdbx_strand_id
1 'polypeptide(L)'
;MFASQQGNLEQKKEEFCRRNEEASSDRCLAVLMELSEELDDKINEGSYSVPGGYQLFQDDRKDMVEKYRLVPGKGIKAEAVLQEFLKNKESVGNSILQMDKSLTEKEKEMEAQRARAEAAEREQKVLAQKQAELEQLVEDQKRSYEENLRQLGEKMEDDREKLLEEQNRILDQKLKEQADLLREGFQKQANQLQEEIRQLREQNEKIKKPSWISTALGTLVDVASCVLPGIVGRPLAAASNFIRRLF
;
A
#
# COMPACT_ATOMS: atom_id res chain seq x y z
N MET A 1 -80.45 -17.63 -83.93
CA MET A 1 -81.01 -16.64 -82.98
C MET A 1 -80.73 -16.99 -81.52
N PHE A 2 -80.93 -18.25 -81.07
CA PHE A 2 -80.60 -18.68 -79.70
C PHE A 2 -79.09 -18.66 -79.38
N ALA A 3 -78.24 -19.19 -80.27
CA ALA A 3 -76.78 -19.18 -80.07
C ALA A 3 -76.19 -17.76 -80.00
N SER A 4 -76.71 -16.81 -80.78
CA SER A 4 -76.31 -15.40 -80.76
C SER A 4 -76.75 -14.67 -79.48
N GLN A 5 -77.86 -15.07 -78.86
CA GLN A 5 -78.30 -14.53 -77.58
C GLN A 5 -77.49 -15.09 -76.41
N GLN A 6 -77.13 -16.38 -76.43
CA GLN A 6 -76.24 -16.99 -75.43
C GLN A 6 -74.85 -16.36 -75.43
N GLY A 7 -74.26 -16.12 -76.61
CA GLY A 7 -72.96 -15.43 -76.73
C GLY A 7 -72.99 -13.99 -76.16
N ASN A 8 -74.08 -13.24 -76.38
CA ASN A 8 -74.22 -11.88 -75.84
C ASN A 8 -74.37 -11.87 -74.31
N LEU A 9 -75.04 -12.89 -73.74
CA LEU A 9 -75.24 -13.01 -72.29
C LEU A 9 -73.94 -13.35 -71.56
N GLU A 10 -73.13 -14.29 -72.10
CA GLU A 10 -71.84 -14.62 -71.50
C GLU A 10 -70.87 -13.43 -71.54
N GLN A 11 -70.83 -12.67 -72.65
CA GLN A 11 -70.02 -11.45 -72.73
C GLN A 11 -70.40 -10.41 -71.67
N LYS A 12 -71.70 -10.17 -71.45
CA LYS A 12 -72.17 -9.25 -70.41
C LYS A 12 -71.84 -9.73 -69.01
N LYS A 13 -71.89 -11.04 -68.78
CA LYS A 13 -71.52 -11.66 -67.49
C LYS A 13 -70.03 -11.53 -67.23
N GLU A 14 -69.18 -11.80 -68.23
CA GLU A 14 -67.72 -11.59 -68.12
C GLU A 14 -67.40 -10.13 -67.83
N GLU A 15 -68.02 -9.18 -68.52
CA GLU A 15 -67.84 -7.76 -68.28
C GLU A 15 -68.28 -7.34 -66.87
N PHE A 16 -69.40 -7.88 -66.38
CA PHE A 16 -69.87 -7.63 -65.02
C PHE A 16 -68.92 -8.22 -63.98
N CYS A 17 -68.42 -9.45 -64.19
CA CYS A 17 -67.41 -10.06 -63.33
C CYS A 17 -66.13 -9.22 -63.29
N ARG A 18 -65.62 -8.79 -64.45
CA ARG A 18 -64.42 -7.94 -64.53
C ARG A 18 -64.61 -6.63 -63.74
N ARG A 19 -65.74 -5.94 -63.94
CA ARG A 19 -66.06 -4.70 -63.21
C ARG A 19 -66.21 -4.93 -61.71
N ASN A 20 -66.77 -6.06 -61.31
CA ASN A 20 -66.91 -6.43 -59.89
C ASN A 20 -65.56 -6.73 -59.24
N GLU A 21 -64.66 -7.39 -59.96
CA GLU A 21 -63.28 -7.62 -59.51
C GLU A 21 -62.51 -6.30 -59.35
N GLU A 22 -62.60 -5.42 -60.34
CA GLU A 22 -61.98 -4.09 -60.35
C GLU A 22 -62.50 -3.22 -59.19
N ALA A 23 -63.82 -3.08 -59.07
CA ALA A 23 -64.44 -2.31 -57.98
C ALA A 23 -64.12 -2.89 -56.58
N SER A 24 -64.04 -4.22 -56.47
CA SER A 24 -63.62 -4.87 -55.22
C SER A 24 -62.15 -4.56 -54.92
N SER A 25 -61.27 -4.62 -55.92
CA SER A 25 -59.85 -4.33 -55.77
C SER A 25 -59.61 -2.88 -55.33
N ASP A 26 -60.22 -1.93 -56.03
CA ASP A 26 -60.07 -0.49 -55.75
C ASP A 26 -60.55 -0.14 -54.33
N ARG A 27 -61.70 -0.69 -53.93
CA ARG A 27 -62.22 -0.49 -52.58
C ARG A 27 -61.28 -1.08 -51.52
N CYS A 28 -60.74 -2.27 -51.75
CA CYS A 28 -59.82 -2.90 -50.79
C CYS A 28 -58.53 -2.09 -50.65
N LEU A 29 -57.97 -1.61 -51.76
CA LEU A 29 -56.75 -0.81 -51.76
C LEU A 29 -56.97 0.52 -51.03
N ALA A 30 -58.06 1.23 -51.30
CA ALA A 30 -58.39 2.49 -50.63
C ALA A 30 -58.49 2.32 -49.11
N VAL A 31 -59.18 1.27 -48.65
CA VAL A 31 -59.30 0.97 -47.21
C VAL A 31 -57.94 0.61 -46.60
N LEU A 32 -57.10 -0.16 -47.31
CA LEU A 32 -55.76 -0.52 -46.82
C LEU A 32 -54.85 0.70 -46.69
N MET A 33 -54.91 1.64 -47.64
CA MET A 33 -54.14 2.88 -47.58
C MET A 33 -54.55 3.76 -46.40
N GLU A 34 -55.85 3.87 -46.13
CA GLU A 34 -56.38 4.60 -44.97
C GLU A 34 -55.93 3.94 -43.65
N LEU A 35 -56.09 2.63 -43.53
CA LEU A 35 -55.71 1.91 -42.31
C LEU A 35 -54.20 1.81 -42.09
N SER A 36 -53.38 1.97 -43.14
CA SER A 36 -51.92 1.94 -43.03
C SER A 36 -51.29 3.31 -42.81
N GLU A 37 -52.06 4.40 -42.83
CA GLU A 37 -51.53 5.77 -42.70
C GLU A 37 -50.73 5.92 -41.41
N GLU A 38 -51.31 5.55 -40.25
CA GLU A 38 -50.62 5.62 -38.96
C GLU A 38 -49.36 4.73 -38.92
N LEU A 39 -49.43 3.54 -39.52
CA LEU A 39 -48.29 2.63 -39.60
C LEU A 39 -47.16 3.26 -40.42
N ASP A 40 -47.50 3.90 -41.53
CA ASP A 40 -46.56 4.54 -42.46
C ASP A 40 -45.95 5.80 -41.88
N ASP A 41 -46.73 6.60 -41.16
CA ASP A 41 -46.23 7.75 -40.41
C ASP A 41 -45.19 7.31 -39.37
N LYS A 42 -45.50 6.28 -38.57
CA LYS A 42 -44.54 5.72 -37.60
C LYS A 42 -43.27 5.16 -38.26
N ILE A 43 -43.37 4.60 -39.47
CA ILE A 43 -42.20 4.17 -40.25
C ILE A 43 -41.37 5.39 -40.66
N ASN A 44 -42.00 6.43 -41.20
CA ASN A 44 -41.35 7.62 -41.73
C ASN A 44 -40.70 8.47 -40.63
N GLU A 45 -41.35 8.56 -39.47
CA GLU A 45 -40.83 9.22 -38.27
C GLU A 45 -39.70 8.41 -37.60
N GLY A 46 -39.51 7.15 -38.01
CA GLY A 46 -38.52 6.26 -37.44
C GLY A 46 -38.88 5.78 -36.03
N SER A 47 -40.16 5.75 -35.66
CA SER A 47 -40.64 5.34 -34.33
C SER A 47 -40.23 3.90 -33.96
N TYR A 48 -39.98 3.05 -34.96
CA TYR A 48 -39.49 1.68 -34.78
C TYR A 48 -37.96 1.56 -34.70
N SER A 49 -37.22 2.67 -34.77
CA SER A 49 -35.75 2.70 -34.73
C SER A 49 -35.22 2.64 -33.29
N VAL A 50 -35.77 1.71 -32.51
CA VAL A 50 -35.46 1.49 -31.09
C VAL A 50 -35.25 -0.01 -30.85
N PRO A 51 -34.52 -0.41 -29.79
CA PRO A 51 -34.44 -1.81 -29.39
C PRO A 51 -35.84 -2.37 -29.10
N GLY A 52 -36.16 -3.52 -29.70
CA GLY A 52 -37.50 -4.12 -29.69
C GLY A 52 -38.51 -3.47 -30.64
N GLY A 53 -38.09 -2.49 -31.45
CA GLY A 53 -38.96 -1.77 -32.38
C GLY A 53 -39.58 -2.65 -33.47
N TYR A 54 -38.95 -3.77 -33.83
CA TYR A 54 -39.55 -4.71 -34.78
C TYR A 54 -40.81 -5.40 -34.22
N GLN A 55 -40.85 -5.64 -32.91
CA GLN A 55 -42.04 -6.20 -32.27
C GLN A 55 -43.20 -5.22 -32.31
N LEU A 56 -42.95 -3.94 -32.01
CA LEU A 56 -43.95 -2.88 -32.13
C LEU A 56 -44.51 -2.77 -33.55
N PHE A 57 -43.64 -2.82 -34.56
CA PHE A 57 -44.07 -2.83 -35.96
C PHE A 57 -44.96 -4.03 -36.30
N GLN A 58 -44.64 -5.22 -35.78
CA GLN A 58 -45.46 -6.41 -36.00
C GLN A 58 -46.84 -6.29 -35.36
N ASP A 59 -46.91 -5.71 -34.16
CA ASP A 59 -48.17 -5.52 -33.42
C ASP A 59 -49.07 -4.50 -34.12
N ASP A 60 -48.52 -3.35 -34.53
CA ASP A 60 -49.26 -2.32 -35.28
C ASP A 60 -49.73 -2.85 -36.66
N ARG A 61 -48.88 -3.61 -37.35
CA ARG A 61 -49.26 -4.29 -38.60
C ARG A 61 -50.39 -5.28 -38.38
N LYS A 62 -50.38 -6.01 -37.26
CA LYS A 62 -51.44 -6.99 -36.93
C LYS A 62 -52.76 -6.29 -36.63
N ASP A 63 -52.73 -5.20 -35.87
CA ASP A 63 -53.91 -4.37 -35.58
C ASP A 63 -54.53 -3.79 -36.87
N MET A 64 -53.70 -3.28 -37.80
CA MET A 64 -54.15 -2.84 -39.12
C MET A 64 -54.88 -3.96 -39.91
N VAL A 65 -54.32 -5.18 -39.90
CA VAL A 65 -54.95 -6.34 -40.56
C VAL A 65 -56.27 -6.72 -39.91
N GLU A 66 -56.35 -6.69 -38.58
CA GLU A 66 -57.58 -6.96 -37.83
C GLU A 66 -58.66 -5.93 -38.16
N LYS A 67 -58.33 -4.63 -38.14
CA LYS A 67 -59.21 -3.54 -38.57
C LYS A 67 -59.70 -3.75 -40.00
N TYR A 68 -58.81 -4.08 -40.94
CA TYR A 68 -59.17 -4.34 -42.33
C TYR A 68 -60.17 -5.50 -42.46
N ARG A 69 -59.98 -6.58 -41.71
CA ARG A 69 -60.88 -7.75 -41.74
C ARG A 69 -62.30 -7.41 -41.28
N LEU A 70 -62.45 -6.47 -40.35
CA LEU A 70 -63.76 -6.01 -39.84
C LEU A 70 -64.55 -5.13 -40.83
N VAL A 71 -63.89 -4.51 -41.82
CA VAL A 71 -64.57 -3.60 -42.76
C VAL A 71 -65.58 -4.36 -43.64
N PRO A 72 -66.88 -4.02 -43.65
CA PRO A 72 -67.86 -4.70 -44.51
C PRO A 72 -67.73 -4.26 -45.99
N GLY A 73 -68.26 -5.09 -46.91
CA GLY A 73 -68.45 -4.71 -48.32
C GLY A 73 -67.19 -4.68 -49.20
N LYS A 74 -66.07 -5.25 -48.76
CA LYS A 74 -64.79 -5.29 -49.51
C LYS A 74 -64.87 -6.00 -50.88
N GLY A 75 -65.78 -6.98 -51.01
CA GLY A 75 -65.98 -7.75 -52.24
C GLY A 75 -65.04 -8.95 -52.37
N ILE A 76 -64.99 -9.52 -53.58
CA ILE A 76 -64.35 -10.84 -53.86
C ILE A 76 -62.82 -10.82 -53.88
N LYS A 77 -62.16 -9.65 -53.98
CA LYS A 77 -60.70 -9.51 -54.03
C LYS A 77 -60.03 -9.26 -52.67
N ALA A 78 -60.80 -9.24 -51.57
CA ALA A 78 -60.34 -8.77 -50.27
C ALA A 78 -59.04 -9.42 -49.75
N GLU A 79 -58.91 -10.75 -49.82
CA GLU A 79 -57.73 -11.46 -49.33
C GLU A 79 -56.54 -11.31 -50.28
N ALA A 80 -56.77 -11.33 -51.60
CA ALA A 80 -55.71 -11.22 -52.59
C ALA A 80 -54.99 -9.86 -52.50
N VAL A 81 -55.75 -8.76 -52.41
CA VAL A 81 -55.20 -7.41 -52.27
C VAL A 81 -54.47 -7.25 -50.94
N LEU A 82 -55.01 -7.80 -49.85
CA LEU A 82 -54.35 -7.79 -48.54
C LEU A 82 -52.98 -8.49 -48.58
N GLN A 83 -52.91 -9.67 -49.19
CA GLN A 83 -51.66 -10.42 -49.31
C GLN A 83 -50.60 -9.68 -50.12
N GLU A 84 -50.98 -9.09 -51.25
CA GLU A 84 -50.08 -8.29 -52.09
C GLU A 84 -49.59 -7.03 -51.34
N PHE A 85 -50.49 -6.35 -50.63
CA PHE A 85 -50.15 -5.19 -49.82
C PHE A 85 -49.13 -5.52 -48.73
N LEU A 86 -49.35 -6.60 -47.97
CA LEU A 86 -48.43 -7.04 -46.91
C LEU A 86 -47.07 -7.45 -47.48
N LYS A 87 -47.06 -8.12 -48.64
CA LYS A 87 -45.83 -8.48 -49.35
C LYS A 87 -45.03 -7.25 -49.77
N ASN A 88 -45.70 -6.20 -50.26
CA ASN A 88 -45.04 -4.95 -50.63
C ASN A 88 -44.39 -4.23 -49.42
N LYS A 89 -44.91 -4.44 -48.21
CA LYS A 89 -44.35 -3.89 -46.96
C LYS A 89 -43.28 -4.79 -46.32
N GLU A 90 -43.03 -5.98 -46.84
CA GLU A 90 -42.08 -6.94 -46.27
C GLU A 90 -40.63 -6.40 -46.27
N SER A 91 -40.25 -5.68 -47.33
CA SER A 91 -38.92 -5.05 -47.40
C SER A 91 -38.68 -4.07 -46.26
N VAL A 92 -39.69 -3.26 -45.92
CA VAL A 92 -39.61 -2.28 -44.83
C VAL A 92 -39.49 -3.00 -43.49
N GLY A 93 -40.31 -4.04 -43.27
CA GLY A 93 -40.23 -4.86 -42.07
C GLY A 93 -38.85 -5.52 -41.89
N ASN A 94 -38.23 -5.99 -42.97
CA ASN A 94 -36.88 -6.56 -42.94
C ASN A 94 -35.82 -5.52 -42.57
N SER A 95 -35.93 -4.28 -43.08
CA SER A 95 -35.04 -3.18 -42.70
C SER A 95 -35.16 -2.83 -41.22
N ILE A 96 -36.39 -2.75 -40.69
CA ILE A 96 -36.64 -2.51 -39.25
C ILE A 96 -36.04 -3.65 -38.41
N LEU A 97 -36.23 -4.91 -38.81
CA LEU A 97 -35.67 -6.07 -38.11
C LEU A 97 -34.14 -6.03 -38.04
N GLN A 98 -33.47 -5.66 -39.13
CA GLN A 98 -32.02 -5.54 -39.16
C GLN A 98 -31.53 -4.42 -38.24
N MET A 99 -32.23 -3.28 -38.24
CA MET A 99 -31.90 -2.15 -37.40
C MET A 99 -32.07 -2.49 -35.92
N ASP A 100 -33.20 -3.08 -35.53
CA ASP A 100 -33.49 -3.51 -34.16
C ASP A 100 -32.41 -4.48 -33.63
N LYS A 101 -32.06 -5.51 -34.43
CA LYS A 101 -30.97 -6.43 -34.10
C LYS A 101 -29.65 -5.71 -33.87
N SER A 102 -29.31 -4.75 -34.75
CA SER A 102 -28.06 -4.01 -34.62
C SER A 102 -28.06 -3.09 -33.39
N LEU A 103 -29.19 -2.45 -33.06
CA LEU A 103 -29.31 -1.59 -31.89
C LEU A 103 -29.22 -2.41 -30.61
N THR A 104 -29.95 -3.51 -30.54
CA THR A 104 -29.93 -4.45 -29.40
C THR A 104 -28.53 -5.00 -29.15
N GLU A 105 -27.78 -5.36 -30.20
CA GLU A 105 -26.41 -5.85 -30.06
C GLU A 105 -25.46 -4.75 -29.55
N LYS A 106 -25.58 -3.53 -30.08
CA LYS A 106 -24.77 -2.39 -29.61
C LYS A 106 -25.05 -2.04 -28.15
N GLU A 107 -26.30 -2.10 -27.71
CA GLU A 107 -26.64 -1.86 -26.30
C GLU A 107 -26.02 -2.89 -25.38
N LYS A 108 -26.10 -4.18 -25.74
CA LYS A 108 -25.44 -5.25 -24.99
C LYS A 108 -23.92 -5.07 -24.95
N GLU A 109 -23.31 -4.67 -26.06
CA GLU A 109 -21.87 -4.40 -26.11
C GLU A 109 -21.49 -3.24 -25.19
N MET A 110 -22.23 -2.13 -25.22
CA MET A 110 -22.00 -0.98 -24.34
C MET A 110 -22.16 -1.36 -22.86
N GLU A 111 -23.18 -2.13 -22.52
CA GLU A 111 -23.39 -2.61 -21.15
C GLU A 111 -22.24 -3.52 -20.69
N ALA A 112 -21.80 -4.44 -21.54
CA ALA A 112 -20.65 -5.32 -21.25
C ALA A 112 -19.35 -4.50 -21.07
N GLN A 113 -19.12 -3.48 -21.89
CA GLN A 113 -17.97 -2.58 -21.75
C GLN A 113 -18.02 -1.81 -20.43
N ARG A 114 -19.19 -1.28 -20.03
CA ARG A 114 -19.38 -0.59 -18.74
C ARG A 114 -19.10 -1.53 -17.57
N ALA A 115 -19.63 -2.76 -17.60
CA ALA A 115 -19.39 -3.74 -16.55
C ALA A 115 -17.91 -4.10 -16.42
N ARG A 116 -17.19 -4.25 -17.54
CA ARG A 116 -15.73 -4.49 -17.55
C ARG A 116 -14.95 -3.31 -16.98
N ALA A 117 -15.32 -2.08 -17.36
CA ALA A 117 -14.69 -0.87 -16.84
C ALA A 117 -14.88 -0.72 -15.33
N GLU A 118 -16.10 -0.98 -14.84
CA GLU A 118 -16.40 -0.95 -13.40
C GLU A 118 -15.64 -2.03 -12.63
N ALA A 119 -15.55 -3.26 -13.18
CA ALA A 119 -14.75 -4.32 -12.58
C ALA A 119 -13.26 -3.94 -12.51
N ALA A 120 -12.70 -3.39 -13.59
CA ALA A 120 -11.31 -2.92 -13.61
C ALA A 120 -11.06 -1.78 -12.61
N GLU A 121 -11.99 -0.84 -12.45
CA GLU A 121 -11.88 0.24 -11.47
C GLU A 121 -11.89 -0.31 -10.03
N ARG A 122 -12.76 -1.29 -9.74
CA ARG A 122 -12.79 -1.95 -8.43
C ARG A 122 -11.48 -2.69 -8.15
N GLU A 123 -10.94 -3.41 -9.13
CA GLU A 123 -9.64 -4.09 -9.00
C GLU A 123 -8.50 -3.09 -8.72
N GLN A 124 -8.46 -1.96 -9.43
CA GLN A 124 -7.48 -0.91 -9.18
C GLN A 124 -7.59 -0.32 -7.77
N LYS A 125 -8.80 -0.08 -7.27
CA LYS A 125 -9.01 0.39 -5.89
C LYS A 125 -8.50 -0.61 -4.86
N VAL A 126 -8.77 -1.90 -5.05
CA VAL A 126 -8.27 -2.96 -4.16
C VAL A 126 -6.74 -3.03 -4.20
N LEU A 127 -6.12 -2.91 -5.37
CA LEU A 127 -4.66 -2.88 -5.50
C LEU A 127 -4.06 -1.65 -4.80
N ALA A 128 -4.64 -0.48 -4.97
CA ALA A 128 -4.20 0.75 -4.30
C ALA A 128 -4.31 0.63 -2.77
N GLN A 129 -5.39 0.05 -2.25
CA GLN A 129 -5.55 -0.20 -0.82
C GLN A 129 -4.47 -1.15 -0.29
N LYS A 130 -4.24 -2.28 -0.97
CA LYS A 130 -3.18 -3.22 -0.59
C LYS A 130 -1.80 -2.59 -0.60
N GLN A 131 -1.54 -1.71 -1.57
CA GLN A 131 -0.26 -1.01 -1.64
C GLN A 131 -0.10 -0.03 -0.48
N ALA A 132 -1.14 0.74 -0.14
CA ALA A 132 -1.13 1.62 1.02
C ALA A 132 -0.96 0.86 2.35
N GLU A 133 -1.62 -0.29 2.51
CA GLU A 133 -1.44 -1.17 3.69
C GLU A 133 0.00 -1.67 3.79
N LEU A 134 0.61 -2.08 2.67
CA LEU A 134 1.99 -2.54 2.63
C LEU A 134 2.97 -1.41 3.00
N GLU A 135 2.75 -0.20 2.49
CA GLU A 135 3.55 0.98 2.81
C GLU A 135 3.46 1.32 4.30
N GLN A 136 2.26 1.28 4.89
CA GLN A 136 2.08 1.49 6.33
C GLN A 136 2.82 0.45 7.17
N LEU A 137 2.75 -0.83 6.79
CA LEU A 137 3.45 -1.91 7.49
C LEU A 137 4.97 -1.68 7.50
N VAL A 138 5.54 -1.27 6.37
CA VAL A 138 6.97 -0.96 6.26
C VAL A 138 7.34 0.24 7.15
N GLU A 139 6.53 1.30 7.13
CA GLU A 139 6.74 2.49 7.96
C GLU A 139 6.65 2.16 9.47
N ASP A 140 5.68 1.34 9.88
CA ASP A 140 5.54 0.84 11.25
C ASP A 140 6.76 0.02 11.67
N GLN A 141 7.22 -0.88 10.81
CA GLN A 141 8.40 -1.70 11.09
C GLN A 141 9.65 -0.83 11.24
N LYS A 142 9.83 0.17 10.38
CA LYS A 142 10.95 1.11 10.44
C LYS A 142 10.93 1.90 11.74
N ARG A 143 9.78 2.46 12.14
CA ARG A 143 9.61 3.19 13.41
C ARG A 143 9.94 2.31 14.62
N SER A 144 9.44 1.08 14.62
CA SER A 144 9.73 0.11 15.69
C SER A 144 11.23 -0.21 15.78
N TYR A 145 11.89 -0.39 14.64
CA TYR A 145 13.33 -0.65 14.59
C TYR A 145 14.17 0.55 15.08
N GLU A 146 13.83 1.76 14.64
CA GLU A 146 14.48 2.99 15.09
C GLU A 146 14.33 3.22 16.59
N GLU A 147 13.13 2.98 17.15
CA GLU A 147 12.87 3.08 18.58
C GLU A 147 13.68 2.02 19.37
N ASN A 148 13.78 0.79 18.88
CA ASN A 148 14.61 -0.25 19.50
C ASN A 148 16.09 0.14 19.52
N LEU A 149 16.60 0.75 18.43
CA LEU A 149 17.97 1.27 18.39
C LEU A 149 18.17 2.41 19.39
N ARG A 150 17.20 3.31 19.53
CA ARG A 150 17.26 4.39 20.52
C ARG A 150 17.33 3.85 21.94
N GLN A 151 16.44 2.93 22.29
CA GLN A 151 16.42 2.29 23.61
C GLN A 151 17.70 1.51 23.92
N LEU A 152 18.27 0.84 22.91
CA LEU A 152 19.54 0.14 23.06
C LEU A 152 20.70 1.13 23.29
N GLY A 153 20.71 2.24 22.56
CA GLY A 153 21.68 3.33 22.76
C GLY A 153 21.62 3.91 24.17
N GLU A 154 20.41 4.27 24.63
CA GLU A 154 20.17 4.78 25.98
C GLU A 154 20.67 3.79 27.06
N LYS A 155 20.40 2.49 26.90
CA LYS A 155 20.92 1.47 27.83
C LYS A 155 22.43 1.38 27.85
N MET A 156 23.09 1.44 26.68
CA MET A 156 24.55 1.40 26.64
C MET A 156 25.19 2.64 27.28
N GLU A 157 24.57 3.80 27.15
CA GLU A 157 25.03 5.02 27.81
C GLU A 157 24.88 4.94 29.33
N ASP A 158 23.74 4.47 29.83
CA ASP A 158 23.48 4.24 31.26
C ASP A 158 24.44 3.18 31.85
N ASP A 159 24.66 2.07 31.14
CA ASP A 159 25.62 1.04 31.55
C ASP A 159 27.06 1.58 31.58
N ARG A 160 27.43 2.44 30.62
CA ARG A 160 28.74 3.11 30.59
C ARG A 160 28.91 4.06 31.76
N GLU A 161 27.88 4.82 32.11
CA GLU A 161 27.90 5.75 33.24
C GLU A 161 28.06 5.00 34.56
N LYS A 162 27.25 3.96 34.79
CA LYS A 162 27.37 3.08 35.96
C LYS A 162 28.77 2.46 36.09
N LEU A 163 29.33 1.97 34.99
CA LEU A 163 30.68 1.40 34.99
C LEU A 163 31.75 2.43 35.38
N LEU A 164 31.62 3.67 34.90
CA LEU A 164 32.52 4.76 35.28
C LEU A 164 32.37 5.16 36.74
N GLU A 165 31.14 5.22 37.25
CA GLU A 165 30.87 5.48 38.66
C GLU A 165 31.50 4.39 39.56
N GLU A 166 31.33 3.12 39.20
CA GLU A 166 31.94 2.00 39.93
C GLU A 166 33.48 2.07 39.91
N GLN A 167 34.08 2.37 38.75
CA GLN A 167 35.54 2.55 38.66
C GLN A 167 36.03 3.72 39.52
N ASN A 168 35.35 4.87 39.49
CA ASN A 168 35.70 6.01 40.33
C ASN A 168 35.58 5.67 41.81
N ARG A 169 34.51 4.96 42.21
CA ARG A 169 34.32 4.54 43.61
C ARG A 169 35.42 3.59 44.07
N ILE A 170 35.85 2.65 43.22
CA ILE A 170 36.98 1.76 43.51
C ILE A 170 38.29 2.57 43.62
N LEU A 171 38.51 3.54 42.73
CA LEU A 171 39.69 4.39 42.75
C LEU A 171 39.76 5.23 44.03
N ASP A 172 38.65 5.85 44.42
CA ASP A 172 38.55 6.65 45.65
C ASP A 172 38.83 5.80 46.90
N GLN A 173 38.30 4.58 46.94
CA GLN A 173 38.61 3.63 48.01
C GLN A 173 40.11 3.30 48.06
N LYS A 174 40.74 3.03 46.92
CA LYS A 174 42.20 2.77 46.86
C LYS A 174 43.05 3.97 47.27
N LEU A 175 42.65 5.19 46.88
CA LEU A 175 43.34 6.42 47.28
C LEU A 175 43.22 6.65 48.79
N LYS A 176 42.04 6.39 49.37
CA LYS A 176 41.83 6.49 50.81
C LYS A 176 42.66 5.48 51.58
N GLU A 177 42.67 4.21 51.15
CA GLU A 177 43.52 3.17 51.74
C GLU A 177 45.00 3.56 51.69
N GLN A 178 45.49 4.13 50.57
CA GLN A 178 46.86 4.61 50.45
C GLN A 178 47.15 5.75 51.45
N ALA A 179 46.25 6.71 51.59
CA ALA A 179 46.41 7.84 52.51
C ALA A 179 46.44 7.38 53.97
N ASP A 180 45.58 6.43 54.35
CA ASP A 180 45.53 5.87 55.70
C ASP A 180 46.80 5.07 56.00
N LEU A 181 47.29 4.25 55.07
CA LEU A 181 48.57 3.53 55.21
C LEU A 181 49.77 4.46 55.38
N LEU A 182 49.82 5.56 54.61
CA LEU A 182 50.87 6.58 54.75
C LEU A 182 50.81 7.26 56.13
N ARG A 183 49.61 7.67 56.58
CA ARG A 183 49.41 8.30 57.89
C ARG A 183 49.86 7.37 59.02
N GLU A 184 49.44 6.11 58.98
CA GLU A 184 49.86 5.11 59.97
C GLU A 184 51.38 4.89 59.96
N GLY A 185 52.00 4.84 58.77
CA GLY A 185 53.44 4.74 58.62
C GLY A 185 54.18 5.92 59.25
N PHE A 186 53.74 7.16 58.97
CA PHE A 186 54.32 8.37 59.56
C PHE A 186 54.10 8.45 61.08
N GLN A 187 52.93 8.04 61.60
CA GLN A 187 52.69 7.97 63.04
C GLN A 187 53.61 6.95 63.72
N LYS A 188 53.81 5.77 63.11
CA LYS A 188 54.77 4.78 63.62
C LYS A 188 56.18 5.34 63.66
N GLN A 189 56.63 6.02 62.61
CA GLN A 189 57.95 6.66 62.58
C GLN A 189 58.08 7.78 63.62
N ALA A 190 57.06 8.64 63.78
CA ALA A 190 57.07 9.72 64.76
C ALA A 190 57.14 9.17 66.20
N ASN A 191 56.38 8.11 66.50
CA ASN A 191 56.41 7.46 67.81
C ASN A 191 57.78 6.81 68.09
N GLN A 192 58.39 6.16 67.10
CA GLN A 192 59.76 5.63 67.22
C GLN A 192 60.77 6.74 67.51
N LEU A 193 60.72 7.83 66.75
CA LEU A 193 61.62 8.96 66.93
C LEU A 193 61.40 9.65 68.29
N GLN A 194 60.16 9.76 68.74
CA GLN A 194 59.83 10.32 70.06
C GLN A 194 60.37 9.44 71.19
N GLU A 195 60.31 8.13 71.03
CA GLU A 195 60.87 7.18 71.98
C GLU A 195 62.41 7.25 72.00
N GLU A 196 63.06 7.38 70.83
CA GLU A 196 64.49 7.66 70.72
C GLU A 196 64.86 8.98 71.43
N ILE A 197 64.10 10.05 71.23
CA ILE A 197 64.30 11.34 71.93
C ILE A 197 64.12 11.16 73.44
N ARG A 198 63.14 10.36 73.89
CA ARG A 198 62.91 10.08 75.31
C ARG A 198 64.08 9.33 75.92
N GLN A 199 64.58 8.29 75.25
CA GLN A 199 65.76 7.54 75.66
C GLN A 199 67.00 8.45 75.73
N LEU A 200 67.21 9.30 74.73
CA LEU A 200 68.31 10.28 74.71
C LEU A 200 68.18 11.34 75.81
N ARG A 201 66.96 11.80 76.13
CA ARG A 201 66.71 12.71 77.27
C ARG A 201 66.94 12.03 78.61
N GLU A 202 66.51 10.79 78.78
CA GLU A 202 66.78 10.01 80.00
C GLU A 202 68.28 9.74 80.17
N GLN A 203 69.02 9.47 79.08
CA GLN A 203 70.48 9.41 79.12
C GLN A 203 71.10 10.75 79.50
N ASN A 204 70.63 11.86 78.94
CA ASN A 204 71.10 13.20 79.31
C ASN A 204 70.75 13.60 80.77
N GLU A 205 69.59 13.22 81.29
CA GLU A 205 69.20 13.41 82.70
C GLU A 205 70.04 12.55 83.64
N LYS A 206 70.38 11.31 83.24
CA LYS A 206 71.35 10.47 83.96
C LYS A 206 72.76 11.10 83.96
N ILE A 207 73.12 11.87 82.93
CA ILE A 207 74.37 12.64 82.87
C ILE A 207 74.30 13.93 83.72
N LYS A 208 73.11 14.49 83.98
CA LYS A 208 72.91 15.73 84.76
C LYS A 208 72.81 15.57 86.29
N LYS A 209 72.89 14.34 86.84
CA LYS A 209 72.98 14.13 88.30
C LYS A 209 74.43 14.23 88.78
N PRO A 210 74.74 15.04 89.82
CA PRO A 210 76.12 15.37 90.19
C PRO A 210 76.70 14.32 91.14
N SER A 211 77.13 13.17 90.63
CA SER A 211 77.92 12.21 91.42
C SER A 211 78.54 11.14 90.54
N TRP A 212 79.65 11.48 89.84
CA TRP A 212 80.69 10.52 89.37
C TRP A 212 81.87 11.16 88.61
N ILE A 213 81.94 12.49 88.41
CA ILE A 213 83.16 13.13 87.87
C ILE A 213 84.19 13.27 89.01
N SER A 214 84.91 12.19 89.34
CA SER A 214 86.18 12.31 90.07
C SER A 214 87.11 11.11 89.95
N THR A 215 86.95 10.21 88.97
CA THR A 215 87.95 9.15 88.75
C THR A 215 87.93 8.60 87.33
N ALA A 216 88.70 9.24 86.44
CA ALA A 216 89.45 8.64 85.32
C ALA A 216 89.73 9.69 84.24
N LEU A 217 90.56 10.68 84.60
CA LEU A 217 91.40 11.37 83.62
C LEU A 217 92.72 10.59 83.55
N GLY A 218 93.06 10.08 82.37
CA GLY A 218 94.46 9.78 82.05
C GLY A 218 94.70 8.47 81.30
N THR A 219 94.58 8.49 79.97
CA THR A 219 95.58 7.92 79.04
C THR A 219 95.46 8.58 77.66
N LEU A 220 96.54 9.26 77.27
CA LEU A 220 97.01 9.72 75.94
C LEU A 220 97.18 8.49 74.98
N VAL A 221 97.37 8.51 73.65
CA VAL A 221 97.59 9.48 72.56
C VAL A 221 97.52 8.69 71.23
N ASP A 222 97.18 9.37 70.13
CA ASP A 222 97.40 9.13 68.68
C ASP A 222 97.42 7.70 68.08
N VAL A 223 96.68 7.55 66.96
CA VAL A 223 97.28 7.33 65.63
C VAL A 223 96.43 8.00 64.55
N ALA A 224 97.04 8.92 63.81
CA ALA A 224 96.57 9.42 62.53
C ALA A 224 97.13 8.56 61.37
N SER A 225 96.32 8.30 60.34
CA SER A 225 96.73 8.20 58.92
C SER A 225 95.47 7.98 58.07
N CYS A 226 95.10 8.97 57.26
CA CYS A 226 95.48 9.10 55.85
C CYS A 226 94.86 8.01 54.95
N VAL A 227 93.93 8.43 54.09
CA VAL A 227 94.06 8.49 52.61
C VAL A 227 92.65 8.51 51.99
N LEU A 228 92.28 9.65 51.40
CA LEU A 228 91.33 9.71 50.27
C LEU A 228 92.14 9.48 48.98
N PRO A 229 91.61 8.74 47.99
CA PRO A 229 90.94 9.38 46.84
C PRO A 229 89.73 8.53 46.35
N GLY A 230 88.75 8.95 45.55
CA GLY A 230 88.65 10.00 44.55
C GLY A 230 88.02 9.39 43.26
N ILE A 231 86.80 9.83 42.93
CA ILE A 231 86.17 10.07 41.60
C ILE A 231 85.98 8.91 40.56
N VAL A 232 84.77 8.92 39.97
CA VAL A 232 84.33 8.64 38.57
C VAL A 232 83.57 7.33 38.30
N GLY A 233 82.32 7.45 37.80
CA GLY A 233 81.75 6.49 36.84
C GLY A 233 80.24 6.22 36.94
N ARG A 234 79.39 7.04 36.30
CA ARG A 234 78.11 6.59 35.68
C ARG A 234 78.44 5.92 34.31
N PRO A 235 77.48 5.38 33.53
CA PRO A 235 76.29 4.54 33.77
C PRO A 235 76.37 3.24 32.90
N LEU A 236 75.32 2.40 32.86
CA LEU A 236 74.87 1.48 31.76
C LEU A 236 73.98 0.39 32.40
N ALA A 237 72.66 0.41 32.24
CA ALA A 237 71.92 -0.06 31.08
C ALA A 237 72.38 -1.45 30.59
N ALA A 238 71.67 -2.49 31.02
CA ALA A 238 71.56 -3.75 30.29
C ALA A 238 70.09 -4.19 30.34
N ALA A 239 69.47 -4.13 29.16
CA ALA A 239 68.16 -4.67 28.88
C ALA A 239 68.17 -6.20 29.01
N SER A 240 67.08 -6.77 29.50
CA SER A 240 66.63 -8.07 29.01
C SER A 240 65.20 -7.92 28.53
N ASN A 241 65.05 -7.92 27.21
CA ASN A 241 63.79 -8.21 26.55
C ASN A 241 63.47 -9.68 26.80
N PHE A 242 62.30 -9.97 27.37
CA PHE A 242 61.58 -11.20 27.03
C PHE A 242 60.17 -10.82 26.60
N ILE A 243 59.86 -11.23 25.37
CA ILE A 243 58.74 -10.79 24.54
C ILE A 243 57.50 -11.65 24.80
N ARG A 244 56.35 -10.95 24.88
CA ARG A 244 54.96 -11.25 24.46
C ARG A 244 54.27 -12.58 24.80
N ARG A 245 53.05 -12.44 25.35
CA ARG A 245 51.72 -12.73 24.73
C ARG A 245 50.65 -12.42 25.80
N LEU A 246 49.51 -11.75 25.57
CA LEU A 246 48.65 -11.58 24.40
C LEU A 246 47.86 -10.25 24.51
N PHE A 247 48.05 -9.36 23.54
CA PHE A 247 47.02 -8.80 22.66
C PHE A 247 47.70 -8.58 21.30
#